data_AF-A0A3D0Z9R9-F1
#
_entry.id   AF-A0A3D0Z9R9-F1
#
_cell.length_a   1.000
_cell.length_b   1.000
_cell.length_c   1.000
_cell.angle_alpha   90.00
_cell.angle_beta   90.00
_cell.angle_gamma   90.00
#
_symmetry.space_group_name_H-M   'P 1'
#
loop_
_entity.id
_entity.type
_entity.pdbx_description
1 polymer ?
#
loop_
_entity_poly.entity_id
_entity_poly.type
_entity_poly.pdbx_seq_one_letter_code
_entity_poly.pdbx_strand_id
1 'polypeptide(L)'
;EGYWSDHWHYNTDLIENYLAIFPDRVKELFLDRGDYIFYDDNYFVEPRNVKYVLFRGKPRQLRGVRHDPEKAALISSRTKDKNAVRSGFGQGEVYHTNLLGKLLCVIANKYASLDPEGLGVEMETDKPNWCDALNGLPGLFGSSSAESLELLRLVAFLNRELAAIEKTAVTGIAGEVAGFLDELIRITGANAGDFDFWDKTHTAKENFREKTRLGISGDNVSWTMEKVREALSVFERKLSECCSKLEAIANNGIIPTCFEFQPVDYRIDENADEKLSPAAKARTANFAAHESGATAVAMAVSKEKAQPIVITSFKRNDLPLFLEGPVHYLRLCPQRDTAEIFHRNMLASPLYDKKLDMIKVNAPLTSASQDIGRITVFTPGWLENESVWLHMEYKYLLELLRNGLSAEFFKIARTALVPFFDSAVYGRSIYENSSFIVSSAHPDASTHGQGFVARLSGATAEFISMWIAMTSGLKPFSLREGKLCLALRPSLPSDFFSDSGIFAFNFLGSCRVVYHNESRKDTFGPQAARVQSYRIIWKNGEVEEISGEYISGKTAFAVREGNVKTIEVKLG
;
A
#
# COMPACT_ATOMS: atom_id res chain seq x y z
N GLU A 1 3.05 -21.74 0.06
CA GLU A 1 3.70 -20.45 -0.24
C GLU A 1 2.77 -19.54 -1.03
N GLY A 2 3.10 -18.26 -1.13
CA GLY A 2 2.36 -17.28 -1.93
C GLY A 2 2.84 -15.85 -1.67
N TYR A 3 2.30 -14.88 -2.41
CA TYR A 3 2.68 -13.47 -2.32
C TYR A 3 1.47 -12.62 -1.99
N TRP A 4 1.52 -11.85 -0.90
CA TRP A 4 0.42 -10.95 -0.52
C TRP A 4 0.28 -9.79 -1.51
N SER A 5 -0.96 -9.39 -1.81
CA SER A 5 -1.25 -8.40 -2.85
C SER A 5 -0.80 -6.99 -2.50
N ASP A 6 -0.67 -6.66 -1.22
CA ASP A 6 -0.38 -5.35 -0.64
C ASP A 6 1.12 -5.07 -0.42
N HIS A 7 1.95 -6.12 -0.24
CA HIS A 7 3.35 -5.98 0.21
C HIS A 7 4.24 -4.99 -0.57
N TRP A 8 3.94 -4.75 -1.85
CA TRP A 8 4.75 -3.89 -2.71
C TRP A 8 4.56 -2.39 -2.40
N HIS A 9 3.38 -1.95 -1.98
CA HIS A 9 3.06 -0.51 -1.88
C HIS A 9 3.58 0.14 -0.60
N TYR A 10 3.96 -0.63 0.42
CA TYR A 10 4.66 -0.11 1.60
C TYR A 10 5.98 0.59 1.26
N ASN A 11 6.60 0.23 0.14
CA ASN A 11 7.81 0.93 -0.34
C ASN A 11 7.51 2.38 -0.73
N THR A 12 6.30 2.69 -1.21
CA THR A 12 5.89 4.05 -1.53
C THR A 12 5.92 4.94 -0.28
N ASP A 13 5.43 4.43 0.85
CA ASP A 13 5.47 5.15 2.14
C ASP A 13 6.93 5.47 2.55
N LEU A 14 7.85 4.51 2.39
CA LEU A 14 9.28 4.72 2.69
C LEU A 14 9.94 5.75 1.77
N ILE A 15 9.62 5.71 0.48
CA ILE A 15 10.15 6.66 -0.52
C ILE A 15 9.62 8.07 -0.22
N GLU A 16 8.33 8.22 0.07
CA GLU A 16 7.75 9.52 0.45
C GLU A 16 8.36 10.07 1.72
N ASN A 17 8.54 9.22 2.75
CA ASN A 17 9.18 9.63 4.00
C ASN A 17 10.64 10.06 3.81
N TYR A 18 11.38 9.37 2.92
CA TYR A 18 12.73 9.78 2.57
C TYR A 18 12.75 11.15 1.88
N LEU A 19 11.90 11.36 0.86
CA LEU A 19 11.85 12.62 0.12
C LEU A 19 11.25 13.77 0.91
N ALA A 20 10.46 13.51 1.96
CA ALA A 20 10.02 14.53 2.91
C ALA A 20 11.18 15.20 3.67
N ILE A 21 12.32 14.51 3.78
CA ILE A 21 13.57 15.01 4.40
C ILE A 21 14.61 15.39 3.34
N PHE A 22 14.66 14.66 2.22
CA PHE A 22 15.64 14.82 1.14
C PHE A 22 14.99 15.14 -0.21
N PRO A 23 14.21 16.24 -0.34
CA PRO A 23 13.53 16.60 -1.58
C PRO A 23 14.50 17.00 -2.71
N ASP A 24 15.75 17.30 -2.37
CA ASP A 24 16.86 17.59 -3.27
C ASP A 24 17.55 16.33 -3.84
N ARG A 25 17.17 15.13 -3.39
CA ARG A 25 17.78 13.85 -3.81
C ARG A 25 16.89 13.00 -4.70
N VAL A 26 15.85 13.59 -5.31
CA VAL A 26 14.92 12.88 -6.21
C VAL A 26 15.67 12.16 -7.34
N LYS A 27 16.54 12.89 -8.07
CA LYS A 27 17.33 12.32 -9.18
C LYS A 27 18.28 11.22 -8.70
N GLU A 28 18.99 11.47 -7.60
CA GLU A 28 19.91 10.50 -7.00
C GLU A 28 19.20 9.19 -6.64
N LEU A 29 18.05 9.32 -5.97
CA LEU A 29 17.26 8.20 -5.48
C LEU A 29 16.72 7.32 -6.62
N PHE A 30 16.15 7.94 -7.66
CA PHE A 30 15.46 7.21 -8.73
C PHE A 30 16.37 6.75 -9.86
N LEU A 31 17.40 7.53 -10.22
CA LEU A 31 18.14 7.37 -11.47
C LEU A 31 19.63 7.08 -11.26
N ASP A 32 20.30 7.86 -10.40
CA ASP A 32 21.77 7.84 -10.35
C ASP A 32 22.32 6.62 -9.60
N ARG A 33 21.55 6.05 -8.67
CA ARG A 33 21.88 4.79 -8.00
C ARG A 33 21.57 3.58 -8.87
N GLY A 34 22.61 2.92 -9.37
CA GLY A 34 22.51 1.70 -10.19
C GLY A 34 22.84 0.40 -9.45
N ASP A 35 22.73 0.36 -8.12
CA ASP A 35 23.16 -0.77 -7.28
C ASP A 35 22.01 -1.69 -6.84
N TYR A 36 20.79 -1.48 -7.35
CA TYR A 36 19.63 -2.33 -7.01
C TYR A 36 19.64 -3.64 -7.78
N ILE A 37 19.18 -4.70 -7.13
CA ILE A 37 19.01 -6.03 -7.73
C ILE A 37 17.56 -6.50 -7.61
N PHE A 38 17.18 -7.50 -8.40
CA PHE A 38 15.94 -8.27 -8.20
C PHE A 38 16.23 -9.55 -7.42
N TYR A 39 15.38 -9.87 -6.45
CA TYR A 39 15.41 -11.15 -5.77
C TYR A 39 14.96 -12.24 -6.74
N ASP A 40 15.70 -13.34 -6.77
CA ASP A 40 15.46 -14.49 -7.63
C ASP A 40 14.87 -15.63 -6.82
N ASP A 41 13.57 -15.84 -7.00
CA ASP A 41 12.77 -16.83 -6.28
C ASP A 41 12.73 -18.16 -7.06
N ASN A 42 12.63 -19.27 -6.34
CA ASN A 42 12.34 -20.59 -6.91
C ASN A 42 10.85 -20.94 -6.91
N TYR A 43 9.96 -19.98 -6.61
CA TYR A 43 8.52 -20.11 -6.79
C TYR A 43 8.03 -19.30 -7.99
N PHE A 44 7.17 -19.93 -8.80
CA PHE A 44 6.59 -19.37 -10.02
C PHE A 44 5.08 -19.14 -9.85
N VAL A 45 4.59 -18.00 -10.34
CA VAL A 45 3.15 -17.71 -10.39
C VAL A 45 2.58 -18.34 -11.65
N GLU A 46 1.73 -19.35 -11.49
CA GLU A 46 1.20 -20.13 -12.61
C GLU A 46 0.24 -19.31 -13.50
N PRO A 47 0.22 -19.60 -14.81
CA PRO A 47 -0.74 -19.00 -15.74
C PRO A 47 -2.15 -19.51 -15.49
N ARG A 48 -3.14 -18.77 -15.99
CA ARG A 48 -4.57 -19.02 -15.79
C ARG A 48 -5.00 -20.42 -16.25
N ASN A 49 -4.47 -20.93 -17.35
CA ASN A 49 -4.76 -22.28 -17.84
C ASN A 49 -4.29 -23.42 -16.90
N VAL A 50 -3.49 -23.12 -15.87
CA VAL A 50 -3.08 -24.06 -14.82
C VAL A 50 -3.88 -23.86 -13.54
N LYS A 51 -4.06 -22.60 -13.11
CA LYS A 51 -4.65 -22.27 -11.81
C LYS A 51 -6.16 -22.11 -11.82
N TYR A 52 -6.79 -21.91 -12.99
CA TYR A 52 -8.24 -21.84 -13.11
C TYR A 52 -8.81 -23.23 -13.34
N VAL A 53 -9.57 -23.70 -12.36
CA VAL A 53 -10.06 -25.07 -12.35
C VAL A 53 -11.52 -25.15 -11.93
N LEU A 54 -12.23 -26.16 -12.45
CA LEU A 54 -13.49 -26.62 -11.92
C LEU A 54 -13.19 -27.59 -10.77
N PHE A 55 -13.38 -27.12 -9.54
CA PHE A 55 -13.17 -27.90 -8.31
C PHE A 55 -14.52 -28.13 -7.62
N ARG A 56 -14.91 -29.41 -7.44
CA ARG A 56 -16.22 -29.79 -6.89
C ARG A 56 -17.40 -29.11 -7.59
N GLY A 57 -17.32 -29.02 -8.92
CA GLY A 57 -18.35 -28.38 -9.74
C GLY A 57 -18.39 -26.85 -9.65
N LYS A 58 -17.44 -26.21 -8.97
CA LYS A 58 -17.35 -24.75 -8.85
C LYS A 58 -16.04 -24.22 -9.46
N PRO A 59 -16.07 -23.17 -10.29
CA PRO A 59 -14.88 -22.47 -10.71
C PRO A 59 -14.09 -21.94 -9.50
N ARG A 60 -12.79 -22.18 -9.47
CA ARG A 60 -11.86 -21.71 -8.44
C ARG A 60 -10.51 -21.35 -9.06
N GLN A 61 -9.82 -20.41 -8.44
CA GLN A 61 -8.41 -20.15 -8.70
C GLN A 61 -7.60 -20.85 -7.59
N LEU A 62 -6.92 -21.95 -7.91
CA LEU A 62 -6.19 -22.73 -6.90
C LEU A 62 -4.75 -22.95 -7.32
N ARG A 63 -3.85 -22.97 -6.32
CA ARG A 63 -2.42 -23.27 -6.53
C ARG A 63 -1.78 -22.28 -7.51
N GLY A 64 -2.08 -21.00 -7.30
CA GLY A 64 -1.55 -19.90 -8.10
C GLY A 64 -0.04 -19.76 -8.03
N VAL A 65 0.61 -20.30 -6.99
CA VAL A 65 2.07 -20.28 -6.82
C VAL A 65 2.62 -21.70 -6.62
N ARG A 66 3.64 -22.09 -7.38
CA ARG A 66 4.28 -23.41 -7.30
C ARG A 66 5.80 -23.32 -7.26
N HIS A 67 6.41 -24.27 -6.57
CA HIS A 67 7.86 -24.44 -6.60
C HIS A 67 8.33 -24.86 -8.01
N ASP A 68 9.37 -24.21 -8.53
CA ASP A 68 10.03 -24.50 -9.80
C ASP A 68 11.35 -25.28 -9.54
N PRO A 69 11.38 -26.60 -9.80
CA PRO A 69 12.55 -27.44 -9.56
C PRO A 69 13.77 -27.06 -10.40
N GLU A 70 13.56 -26.64 -11.66
CA GLU A 70 14.66 -26.22 -12.55
C GLU A 70 15.28 -24.92 -12.03
N LYS A 71 14.43 -23.98 -11.63
CA LYS A 71 14.87 -22.73 -11.00
C LYS A 71 15.60 -22.98 -9.68
N ALA A 72 15.09 -23.88 -8.84
CA ALA A 72 15.73 -24.25 -7.59
C ALA A 72 17.11 -24.87 -7.80
N ALA A 73 17.26 -25.74 -8.80
CA ALA A 73 18.55 -26.32 -9.18
C ALA A 73 19.52 -25.24 -9.69
N LEU A 74 19.04 -24.30 -10.51
CA LEU A 74 19.82 -23.16 -11.00
C LEU A 74 20.29 -22.23 -9.87
N ILE A 75 19.43 -21.92 -8.91
CA ILE A 75 19.80 -21.10 -7.74
C ILE A 75 20.83 -21.85 -6.88
N SER A 76 20.65 -23.16 -6.70
CA SER A 76 21.54 -23.98 -5.88
C SER A 76 22.94 -24.14 -6.47
N SER A 77 23.08 -24.12 -7.80
CA SER A 77 24.37 -24.23 -8.49
C SER A 77 25.24 -22.98 -8.39
N ARG A 78 24.66 -21.82 -8.07
CA ARG A 78 25.39 -20.55 -7.87
C ARG A 78 26.24 -20.61 -6.60
N THR A 79 27.45 -20.05 -6.66
CA THR A 79 28.37 -20.01 -5.51
C THR A 79 28.26 -18.73 -4.67
N LYS A 80 27.74 -17.64 -5.25
CA LYS A 80 27.57 -16.32 -4.61
C LYS A 80 26.27 -15.67 -5.06
N ASP A 81 25.68 -14.85 -4.19
CA ASP A 81 24.48 -14.07 -4.48
C ASP A 81 23.39 -14.95 -5.12
N LYS A 82 23.14 -16.10 -4.48
CA LYS A 82 22.36 -17.21 -5.06
C LYS A 82 20.97 -16.77 -5.53
N ASN A 83 20.35 -15.85 -4.79
CA ASN A 83 19.02 -15.33 -5.06
C ASN A 83 19.04 -13.94 -5.72
N ALA A 84 20.07 -13.61 -6.50
CA ALA A 84 20.06 -12.41 -7.34
C ALA A 84 19.72 -12.79 -8.78
N VAL A 85 18.82 -12.05 -9.42
CA VAL A 85 18.48 -12.24 -10.84
C VAL A 85 19.74 -11.99 -11.69
N ARG A 86 19.94 -12.83 -12.71
CA ARG A 86 21.14 -12.81 -13.55
C ARG A 86 20.80 -12.66 -15.03
N SER A 87 21.73 -12.06 -15.78
CA SER A 87 21.71 -12.01 -17.24
C SER A 87 21.91 -13.40 -17.87
N GLY A 88 21.84 -13.51 -19.20
CA GLY A 88 21.98 -14.79 -19.90
C GLY A 88 20.96 -15.84 -19.44
N PHE A 89 19.74 -15.40 -19.11
CA PHE A 89 18.66 -16.22 -18.55
C PHE A 89 19.09 -17.02 -17.32
N GLY A 90 19.84 -16.38 -16.42
CA GLY A 90 20.22 -16.93 -15.12
C GLY A 90 21.63 -17.52 -15.06
N GLN A 91 22.33 -17.59 -16.19
CA GLN A 91 23.69 -18.14 -16.32
C GLN A 91 24.79 -17.07 -16.28
N GLY A 92 24.43 -15.80 -16.43
CA GLY A 92 25.37 -14.68 -16.49
C GLY A 92 25.61 -14.01 -15.13
N GLU A 93 26.01 -12.75 -15.21
CA GLU A 93 26.29 -11.90 -14.06
C GLU A 93 25.01 -11.40 -13.38
N VAL A 94 25.15 -10.96 -12.13
CA VAL A 94 24.05 -10.32 -11.40
C VAL A 94 23.61 -9.09 -12.17
N TYR A 95 22.30 -8.99 -12.41
CA TYR A 95 21.72 -7.83 -13.08
C TYR A 95 21.46 -6.70 -12.07
N HIS A 96 21.95 -5.52 -12.44
CA HIS A 96 21.80 -4.30 -11.66
C HIS A 96 20.90 -3.29 -12.37
N THR A 97 20.10 -2.56 -11.59
CA THR A 97 19.14 -1.55 -12.05
C THR A 97 19.12 -0.37 -11.07
N ASN A 98 18.32 0.65 -11.36
CA ASN A 98 18.00 1.75 -10.46
C ASN A 98 16.60 1.59 -9.86
N LEU A 99 16.25 2.45 -8.90
CA LEU A 99 14.96 2.37 -8.22
C LEU A 99 13.80 2.60 -9.20
N LEU A 100 13.95 3.48 -10.20
CA LEU A 100 12.89 3.69 -11.20
C LEU A 100 12.63 2.41 -12.02
N GLY A 101 13.67 1.70 -12.46
CA GLY A 101 13.54 0.41 -13.13
C GLY A 101 12.83 -0.65 -12.27
N LYS A 102 13.11 -0.68 -10.96
CA LYS A 102 12.37 -1.53 -10.00
C LYS A 102 10.89 -1.18 -9.94
N LEU A 103 10.56 0.11 -9.82
CA LEU A 103 9.17 0.58 -9.68
C LEU A 103 8.37 0.39 -10.96
N LEU A 104 8.98 0.62 -12.14
CA LEU A 104 8.34 0.36 -13.43
C LEU A 104 7.98 -1.13 -13.59
N CYS A 105 8.84 -2.04 -13.14
CA CYS A 105 8.54 -3.47 -13.12
C CYS A 105 7.36 -3.81 -12.19
N VAL A 106 7.30 -3.20 -11.00
CA VAL A 106 6.17 -3.35 -10.06
C VAL A 106 4.87 -2.83 -10.67
N ILE A 107 4.89 -1.63 -11.25
CA ILE A 107 3.74 -1.00 -11.91
C ILE A 107 3.22 -1.90 -13.03
N ALA A 108 4.09 -2.36 -13.93
CA ALA A 108 3.69 -3.23 -15.04
C ALA A 108 2.98 -4.50 -14.54
N ASN A 109 3.56 -5.17 -13.54
CA ASN A 109 2.98 -6.40 -12.98
C ASN A 109 1.62 -6.15 -12.31
N LYS A 110 1.48 -5.06 -11.54
CA LYS A 110 0.25 -4.77 -10.80
C LYS A 110 -0.85 -4.21 -11.70
N TYR A 111 -0.50 -3.38 -12.68
CA TYR A 111 -1.40 -2.87 -13.70
C TYR A 111 -1.99 -4.01 -14.55
N ALA A 112 -1.17 -5.00 -14.90
CA ALA A 112 -1.61 -6.20 -15.61
C ALA A 112 -2.32 -7.24 -14.70
N SER A 113 -2.55 -6.91 -13.43
CA SER A 113 -3.33 -7.69 -12.47
C SER A 113 -4.61 -6.94 -12.04
N LEU A 114 -5.02 -5.89 -12.75
CA LEU A 114 -6.34 -5.30 -12.55
C LEU A 114 -7.42 -6.33 -12.86
N ASP A 115 -8.48 -6.35 -12.06
CA ASP A 115 -9.60 -7.30 -12.21
C ASP A 115 -10.44 -7.05 -13.48
N PRO A 116 -11.42 -7.93 -13.82
CA PRO A 116 -12.20 -7.83 -15.05
C PRO A 116 -12.99 -6.55 -15.24
N GLU A 117 -13.24 -5.75 -14.20
CA GLU A 117 -13.90 -4.43 -14.29
C GLU A 117 -12.93 -3.26 -14.07
N GLY A 118 -11.67 -3.57 -13.71
CA GLY A 118 -10.61 -2.64 -13.37
C GLY A 118 -10.74 -2.01 -11.98
N LEU A 119 -11.55 -2.57 -11.07
CA LEU A 119 -11.85 -1.93 -9.78
C LEU A 119 -10.75 -2.12 -8.75
N GLY A 120 -10.12 -3.28 -8.75
CA GLY A 120 -9.09 -3.69 -7.82
C GLY A 120 -7.97 -4.48 -8.48
N VAL A 121 -6.93 -4.78 -7.70
CA VAL A 121 -5.85 -5.71 -8.11
C VAL A 121 -6.20 -7.12 -7.61
N GLU A 122 -6.09 -8.10 -8.48
CA GLU A 122 -6.40 -9.51 -8.19
C GLU A 122 -5.43 -10.14 -7.18
N MET A 123 -5.99 -10.93 -6.26
CA MET A 123 -5.29 -11.77 -5.30
C MET A 123 -4.86 -13.10 -5.95
N GLU A 124 -4.07 -13.03 -7.03
CA GLU A 124 -3.77 -14.17 -7.92
C GLU A 124 -2.68 -15.13 -7.43
N THR A 125 -2.13 -14.89 -6.24
CA THR A 125 -0.87 -15.46 -5.73
C THR A 125 -1.04 -16.20 -4.40
N ASP A 126 -2.20 -16.84 -4.20
CA ASP A 126 -2.55 -17.69 -3.04
C ASP A 126 -2.52 -16.99 -1.65
N LYS A 127 -2.35 -15.68 -1.62
CA LYS A 127 -2.40 -14.85 -0.40
C LYS A 127 -3.34 -13.67 -0.59
N PRO A 128 -4.04 -13.26 0.47
CA PRO A 128 -4.91 -12.08 0.43
C PRO A 128 -4.06 -10.79 0.50
N ASN A 129 -4.71 -9.69 0.86
CA ASN A 129 -4.09 -8.42 1.17
C ASN A 129 -3.74 -8.30 2.67
N TRP A 130 -3.70 -7.06 3.18
CA TRP A 130 -3.45 -6.74 4.59
C TRP A 130 -4.34 -7.53 5.56
N CYS A 131 -5.61 -7.74 5.24
CA CYS A 131 -6.52 -8.52 6.06
C CYS A 131 -6.32 -10.02 5.80
N ASP A 132 -5.32 -10.60 6.48
CA ASP A 132 -4.93 -12.01 6.31
C ASP A 132 -6.07 -13.00 6.59
N ALA A 133 -7.11 -12.59 7.32
CA ALA A 133 -8.30 -13.39 7.59
C ALA A 133 -9.23 -13.58 6.38
N LEU A 134 -9.03 -12.82 5.29
CA LEU A 134 -9.67 -13.00 3.97
C LEU A 134 -8.94 -14.04 3.10
N ASN A 135 -8.31 -15.02 3.73
CA ASN A 135 -7.47 -16.02 3.08
C ASN A 135 -8.21 -16.98 2.12
N GLY A 136 -9.53 -16.86 1.97
CA GLY A 136 -10.31 -17.58 0.95
C GLY A 136 -10.49 -16.81 -0.35
N LEU A 137 -10.40 -15.48 -0.34
CA LEU A 137 -10.56 -14.62 -1.53
C LEU A 137 -9.63 -14.97 -2.70
N PRO A 138 -8.35 -15.33 -2.51
CA PRO A 138 -7.51 -15.79 -3.62
C PRO A 138 -8.14 -16.96 -4.40
N GLY A 139 -8.85 -17.84 -3.70
CA GLY A 139 -9.58 -18.98 -4.26
C GLY A 139 -10.83 -18.61 -5.06
N LEU A 140 -11.37 -17.43 -4.80
CA LEU A 140 -12.64 -16.91 -5.31
C LEU A 140 -12.45 -15.80 -6.35
N PHE A 141 -11.28 -15.73 -6.99
CA PHE A 141 -10.96 -14.64 -7.93
C PHE A 141 -11.14 -13.26 -7.28
N GLY A 142 -10.73 -13.16 -6.01
CA GLY A 142 -10.87 -11.95 -5.24
C GLY A 142 -9.94 -10.84 -5.74
N SER A 143 -10.39 -9.60 -5.66
CA SER A 143 -9.57 -8.41 -5.90
C SER A 143 -9.80 -7.37 -4.80
N SER A 144 -8.90 -6.40 -4.72
CA SER A 144 -9.02 -5.31 -3.75
C SER A 144 -8.74 -3.94 -4.37
N SER A 145 -9.63 -2.99 -4.09
CA SER A 145 -9.49 -1.59 -4.50
C SER A 145 -8.40 -0.86 -3.75
N ALA A 146 -8.00 -1.31 -2.56
CA ALA A 146 -6.91 -0.70 -1.81
C ALA A 146 -5.62 -0.68 -2.65
N GLU A 147 -5.29 -1.80 -3.30
CA GLU A 147 -4.13 -1.94 -4.16
C GLU A 147 -4.24 -1.16 -5.47
N SER A 148 -5.44 -1.04 -6.07
CA SER A 148 -5.60 -0.24 -7.30
C SER A 148 -5.46 1.26 -6.99
N LEU A 149 -5.96 1.70 -5.83
CA LEU A 149 -5.79 3.06 -5.32
C LEU A 149 -4.31 3.34 -4.97
N GLU A 150 -3.61 2.41 -4.31
CA GLU A 150 -2.16 2.56 -4.07
C GLU A 150 -1.33 2.52 -5.37
N LEU A 151 -1.80 1.81 -6.39
CA LEU A 151 -1.15 1.81 -7.71
C LEU A 151 -1.33 3.16 -8.40
N LEU A 152 -2.54 3.73 -8.36
CA LEU A 152 -2.77 5.10 -8.81
C LEU A 152 -1.89 6.09 -8.05
N ARG A 153 -1.79 5.94 -6.72
CA ARG A 153 -0.95 6.78 -5.86
C ARG A 153 0.51 6.72 -6.29
N LEU A 154 1.07 5.53 -6.50
CA LEU A 154 2.46 5.36 -6.94
C LEU A 154 2.70 6.01 -8.30
N VAL A 155 1.82 5.78 -9.29
CA VAL A 155 1.99 6.34 -10.63
C VAL A 155 1.90 7.87 -10.60
N ALA A 156 0.88 8.43 -9.95
CA ALA A 156 0.72 9.88 -9.80
C ALA A 156 1.89 10.52 -9.03
N PHE A 157 2.36 9.83 -7.98
CA PHE A 157 3.54 10.21 -7.23
C PHE A 157 4.78 10.30 -8.12
N LEU A 158 5.07 9.26 -8.90
CA LEU A 158 6.20 9.27 -9.83
C LEU A 158 6.07 10.36 -10.90
N ASN A 159 4.88 10.55 -11.48
CA ASN A 159 4.65 11.62 -12.45
C ASN A 159 4.97 13.00 -11.86
N ARG A 160 4.57 13.25 -10.61
CA ARG A 160 4.88 14.50 -9.90
C ARG A 160 6.37 14.67 -9.63
N GLU A 161 7.02 13.69 -8.99
CA GLU A 161 8.42 13.84 -8.57
C GLU A 161 9.39 13.87 -9.75
N LEU A 162 9.12 13.10 -10.81
CA LEU A 162 9.96 13.06 -12.00
C LEU A 162 9.77 14.27 -12.93
N ALA A 163 8.71 15.07 -12.76
CA ALA A 163 8.44 16.24 -13.59
C ALA A 163 9.55 17.30 -13.54
N ALA A 164 10.26 17.40 -12.41
CA ALA A 164 11.36 18.34 -12.21
C ALA A 164 12.70 17.86 -12.80
N ILE A 165 12.78 16.61 -13.27
CA ILE A 165 13.98 16.07 -13.88
C ILE A 165 14.01 16.45 -15.36
N GLU A 166 15.07 17.14 -15.78
CA GLU A 166 15.30 17.53 -17.18
C GLU A 166 15.39 16.32 -18.13
N LYS A 167 15.29 16.57 -19.44
CA LYS A 167 15.34 15.58 -20.54
C LYS A 167 16.61 14.73 -20.49
N THR A 168 16.57 13.68 -19.67
CA THR A 168 17.70 12.79 -19.40
C THR A 168 17.35 11.40 -19.92
N ALA A 169 18.37 10.67 -20.36
CA ALA A 169 18.24 9.25 -20.62
C ALA A 169 18.04 8.48 -19.31
N VAL A 170 16.97 7.71 -19.23
CA VAL A 170 16.69 6.76 -18.16
C VAL A 170 17.25 5.41 -18.58
N THR A 171 18.38 5.04 -17.97
CA THR A 171 19.06 3.76 -18.18
C THR A 171 18.67 2.75 -17.11
N GLY A 172 19.13 1.50 -17.26
CA GLY A 172 18.92 0.45 -16.26
C GLY A 172 17.51 -0.16 -16.30
N ILE A 173 16.78 -0.03 -17.40
CA ILE A 173 15.50 -0.73 -17.60
C ILE A 173 15.78 -2.02 -18.37
N ALA A 174 15.48 -3.17 -17.77
CA ALA A 174 15.66 -4.46 -18.42
C ALA A 174 14.81 -4.54 -19.69
N GLY A 175 15.36 -5.10 -20.77
CA GLY A 175 14.68 -5.19 -22.07
C GLY A 175 13.32 -5.89 -21.99
N GLU A 176 13.19 -6.92 -21.15
CA GLU A 176 11.92 -7.60 -20.90
C GLU A 176 10.89 -6.72 -20.20
N VAL A 177 11.32 -5.88 -19.25
CA VAL A 177 10.44 -4.94 -18.55
C VAL A 177 9.98 -3.84 -19.51
N ALA A 178 10.90 -3.28 -20.31
CA ALA A 178 10.57 -2.28 -21.32
C ALA A 178 9.58 -2.83 -22.35
N GLY A 179 9.81 -4.04 -22.88
CA GLY A 179 8.90 -4.69 -23.82
C GLY A 179 7.53 -4.99 -23.22
N PHE A 180 7.48 -5.37 -21.94
CA PHE A 180 6.21 -5.59 -21.25
C PHE A 180 5.42 -4.29 -21.07
N LEU A 181 6.09 -3.20 -20.68
CA LEU A 181 5.46 -1.88 -20.57
C LEU A 181 4.94 -1.37 -21.92
N ASP A 182 5.73 -1.49 -22.99
CA ASP A 182 5.32 -1.09 -24.34
C ASP A 182 4.07 -1.86 -24.81
N GLU A 183 3.99 -3.15 -24.48
CA GLU A 183 2.81 -3.97 -24.77
C GLU A 183 1.59 -3.54 -23.96
N LEU A 184 1.75 -3.21 -22.67
CA LEU A 184 0.65 -2.69 -21.84
C LEU A 184 0.14 -1.33 -22.36
N ILE A 185 1.03 -0.45 -22.80
CA ILE A 185 0.66 0.84 -23.43
C ILE A 185 -0.16 0.59 -24.69
N ARG A 186 0.28 -0.35 -25.55
CA ARG A 186 -0.42 -0.73 -26.78
C ARG A 186 -1.81 -1.30 -26.50
N ILE A 187 -1.93 -2.22 -25.55
CA ILE A 187 -3.22 -2.81 -25.14
C ILE A 187 -4.17 -1.72 -24.61
N THR A 188 -3.65 -0.83 -23.76
CA THR A 188 -4.44 0.28 -23.19
C THR A 188 -4.92 1.23 -24.27
N GLY A 189 -4.07 1.57 -25.24
CA GLY A 189 -4.42 2.48 -26.35
C GLY A 189 -5.41 1.90 -27.35
N ALA A 190 -5.57 0.56 -27.40
CA ALA A 190 -6.57 -0.09 -28.25
C ALA A 190 -8.01 0.15 -27.78
N ASN A 191 -8.21 0.66 -26.55
CA ASN A 191 -9.52 1.00 -25.97
C ASN A 191 -10.56 -0.13 -26.11
N ALA A 192 -10.14 -1.36 -25.85
CA ALA A 192 -11.05 -2.49 -25.85
C ALA A 192 -11.99 -2.49 -24.64
N GLY A 193 -13.07 -3.30 -24.70
CA GLY A 193 -13.94 -3.52 -23.55
C GLY A 193 -13.20 -4.13 -22.36
N ASP A 194 -13.74 -3.96 -21.14
CA ASP A 194 -13.02 -4.30 -19.91
C ASP A 194 -12.51 -5.76 -19.87
N PHE A 195 -13.32 -6.73 -20.32
CA PHE A 195 -12.90 -8.14 -20.38
C PHE A 195 -11.74 -8.40 -21.37
N ASP A 196 -11.76 -7.78 -22.55
CA ASP A 196 -10.70 -7.96 -23.56
C ASP A 196 -9.40 -7.26 -23.12
N PHE A 197 -9.51 -6.11 -22.47
CA PHE A 197 -8.37 -5.46 -21.80
C PHE A 197 -7.79 -6.38 -20.71
N TRP A 198 -8.64 -6.93 -19.84
CA TRP A 198 -8.24 -7.85 -18.77
C TRP A 198 -7.52 -9.08 -19.35
N ASP A 199 -8.11 -9.74 -20.35
CA ASP A 199 -7.54 -10.96 -20.93
C ASP A 199 -6.17 -10.71 -21.58
N LYS A 200 -6.07 -9.65 -22.39
CA LYS A 200 -4.81 -9.29 -23.08
C LYS A 200 -3.71 -8.90 -22.12
N THR A 201 -4.01 -8.09 -21.09
CA THR A 201 -2.99 -7.69 -20.10
C THR A 201 -2.54 -8.89 -19.26
N HIS A 202 -3.45 -9.80 -18.92
CA HIS A 202 -3.10 -11.05 -18.23
C HIS A 202 -2.20 -11.95 -19.09
N THR A 203 -2.51 -12.12 -20.37
CA THR A 203 -1.65 -12.87 -21.29
C THR A 203 -0.27 -12.22 -21.44
N ALA A 204 -0.18 -10.90 -21.54
CA ALA A 204 1.10 -10.20 -21.58
C ALA A 204 1.94 -10.44 -20.32
N LYS A 205 1.31 -10.42 -19.14
CA LYS A 205 1.93 -10.72 -17.84
C LYS A 205 2.41 -12.17 -17.74
N GLU A 206 1.61 -13.13 -18.18
CA GLU A 206 1.97 -14.56 -18.22
C GLU A 206 3.18 -14.79 -19.13
N ASN A 207 3.20 -14.18 -20.32
CA ASN A 207 4.32 -14.24 -21.25
C ASN A 207 5.59 -13.61 -20.67
N PHE A 208 5.47 -12.45 -20.00
CA PHE A 208 6.59 -11.81 -19.30
C PHE A 208 7.17 -12.72 -18.21
N ARG A 209 6.31 -13.33 -17.38
CA ARG A 209 6.73 -14.26 -16.31
C ARG A 209 7.44 -15.49 -16.87
N GLU A 210 6.89 -16.14 -17.90
CA GLU A 210 7.52 -17.32 -18.50
C GLU A 210 8.87 -16.96 -19.15
N LYS A 211 8.95 -15.83 -19.86
CA LYS A 211 10.19 -15.34 -20.48
C LYS A 211 11.30 -15.07 -19.46
N THR A 212 10.92 -14.59 -18.26
CA THR A 212 11.88 -14.18 -17.22
C THR A 212 12.10 -15.23 -16.13
N ARG A 213 11.48 -16.41 -16.27
CA ARG A 213 11.46 -17.48 -15.25
C ARG A 213 12.84 -17.86 -14.73
N LEU A 214 13.81 -18.08 -15.61
CA LEU A 214 15.18 -18.50 -15.22
C LEU A 214 16.12 -17.32 -14.97
N GLY A 215 15.81 -16.15 -15.51
CA GLY A 215 16.58 -14.92 -15.44
C GLY A 215 16.18 -14.02 -16.60
N ILE A 216 17.03 -13.07 -16.97
CA ILE A 216 16.77 -12.13 -18.07
C ILE A 216 17.90 -12.19 -19.11
N SER A 217 17.72 -11.63 -20.30
CA SER A 217 18.78 -11.59 -21.32
C SER A 217 20.00 -10.82 -20.81
N GLY A 218 19.77 -9.74 -20.05
CA GLY A 218 20.78 -8.77 -19.63
C GLY A 218 20.79 -7.50 -20.49
N ASP A 219 19.95 -7.43 -21.53
CA ASP A 219 19.81 -6.25 -22.35
C ASP A 219 19.23 -5.10 -21.53
N ASN A 220 19.85 -3.92 -21.67
CA ASN A 220 19.37 -2.69 -21.06
C ASN A 220 18.82 -1.77 -22.12
N VAL A 221 17.58 -1.36 -21.93
CA VAL A 221 16.92 -0.35 -22.75
C VAL A 221 17.09 1.01 -22.08
N SER A 222 17.37 2.00 -22.90
CA SER A 222 17.38 3.41 -22.49
C SER A 222 16.09 4.06 -22.98
N TRP A 223 15.31 4.62 -22.07
CA TRP A 223 14.15 5.45 -22.41
C TRP A 223 14.47 6.92 -22.20
N THR A 224 13.81 7.81 -22.94
CA THR A 224 13.81 9.23 -22.57
C THR A 224 12.90 9.45 -21.37
N MET A 225 13.18 10.48 -20.57
CA MET A 225 12.26 10.87 -19.49
C MET A 225 10.86 11.24 -20.04
N GLU A 226 10.77 11.73 -21.28
CA GLU A 226 9.51 11.90 -22.00
C GLU A 226 8.75 10.57 -22.13
N LYS A 227 9.39 9.51 -22.63
CA LYS A 227 8.75 8.20 -22.80
C LYS A 227 8.29 7.62 -21.46
N VAL A 228 9.08 7.79 -20.39
CA VAL A 228 8.67 7.38 -19.03
C VAL A 228 7.40 8.11 -18.61
N ARG A 229 7.36 9.44 -18.77
CA ARG A 229 6.18 10.25 -18.41
C ARG A 229 4.97 9.92 -19.27
N GLU A 230 5.14 9.66 -20.57
CA GLU A 230 4.08 9.21 -21.46
C GLU A 230 3.50 7.86 -20.99
N ALA A 231 4.36 6.89 -20.67
CA ALA A 231 3.95 5.59 -20.13
C ALA A 231 3.16 5.73 -18.82
N LEU A 232 3.71 6.49 -17.86
CA LEU A 232 3.05 6.74 -16.58
C LEU A 232 1.72 7.47 -16.76
N SER A 233 1.64 8.45 -17.67
CA SER A 233 0.38 9.18 -17.96
C SER A 233 -0.70 8.27 -18.55
N VAL A 234 -0.34 7.30 -19.40
CA VAL A 234 -1.29 6.31 -19.93
C VAL A 234 -1.86 5.45 -18.79
N PHE A 235 -1.00 4.98 -17.88
CA PHE A 235 -1.44 4.17 -16.74
C PHE A 235 -2.25 4.99 -15.74
N GLU A 236 -1.82 6.21 -15.40
CA GLU A 236 -2.52 7.12 -14.49
C GLU A 236 -3.93 7.41 -14.97
N ARG A 237 -4.11 7.66 -16.27
CA ARG A 237 -5.44 7.88 -16.86
C ARG A 237 -6.35 6.67 -16.65
N LYS A 238 -5.91 5.46 -17.01
CA LYS A 238 -6.73 4.24 -16.83
C LYS A 238 -7.04 4.00 -15.35
N LEU A 239 -6.06 4.16 -14.47
CA LEU A 239 -6.26 3.98 -13.02
C LEU A 239 -7.17 5.06 -12.43
N SER A 240 -7.15 6.28 -12.96
CA SER A 240 -8.11 7.33 -12.58
C SER A 240 -9.52 6.98 -13.03
N GLU A 241 -9.70 6.43 -14.23
CA GLU A 241 -10.99 5.89 -14.68
C GLU A 241 -11.48 4.76 -13.76
N CYS A 242 -10.58 3.88 -13.31
CA CYS A 242 -10.87 2.85 -12.31
C CYS A 242 -11.33 3.45 -10.97
N CYS A 243 -10.67 4.50 -10.49
CA CYS A 243 -11.09 5.24 -9.30
C CYS A 243 -12.49 5.84 -9.47
N SER A 244 -12.79 6.47 -10.60
CA SER A 244 -14.14 6.99 -10.88
C SER A 244 -15.20 5.88 -10.92
N LYS A 245 -14.87 4.68 -11.41
CA LYS A 245 -15.78 3.52 -11.33
C LYS A 245 -16.04 3.11 -9.88
N LEU A 246 -15.03 3.13 -9.01
CA LEU A 246 -15.18 2.87 -7.57
C LEU A 246 -16.09 3.89 -6.89
N GLU A 247 -15.93 5.18 -7.20
CA GLU A 247 -16.79 6.25 -6.70
C GLU A 247 -18.25 6.06 -7.16
N ALA A 248 -18.46 5.63 -8.41
CA ALA A 248 -19.80 5.42 -8.96
C ALA A 248 -20.55 4.26 -8.29
N ILE A 249 -19.84 3.27 -7.74
CA ILE A 249 -20.45 2.13 -7.02
C ILE A 249 -20.42 2.31 -5.49
N ALA A 250 -19.92 3.44 -5.00
CA ALA A 250 -19.76 3.69 -3.57
C ALA A 250 -21.13 3.78 -2.87
N ASN A 251 -21.30 2.99 -1.79
CA ASN A 251 -22.53 3.03 -1.02
C ASN A 251 -22.48 4.19 -0.01
N ASN A 252 -23.38 5.15 -0.14
CA ASN A 252 -23.38 6.41 0.63
C ASN A 252 -22.02 7.12 0.59
N GLY A 253 -21.32 7.03 -0.55
CA GLY A 253 -19.99 7.62 -0.75
C GLY A 253 -18.84 6.89 -0.05
N ILE A 254 -19.06 5.68 0.50
CA ILE A 254 -17.99 4.85 1.06
C ILE A 254 -17.50 3.85 0.02
N ILE A 255 -16.18 3.86 -0.21
CA ILE A 255 -15.55 3.04 -1.25
C ILE A 255 -15.56 1.55 -0.84
N PRO A 256 -16.08 0.65 -1.69
CA PRO A 256 -15.98 -0.78 -1.46
C PRO A 256 -14.51 -1.23 -1.57
N THR A 257 -14.11 -2.18 -0.72
CA THR A 257 -12.71 -2.61 -0.63
C THR A 257 -12.44 -3.90 -1.39
N CYS A 258 -13.18 -4.97 -1.10
CA CYS A 258 -12.92 -6.30 -1.63
C CYS A 258 -14.06 -6.74 -2.54
N PHE A 259 -13.71 -7.46 -3.61
CA PHE A 259 -14.65 -7.99 -4.59
C PHE A 259 -14.40 -9.47 -4.79
N GLU A 260 -15.46 -10.23 -5.07
CA GLU A 260 -15.40 -11.59 -5.63
C GLU A 260 -15.87 -11.52 -7.09
N PHE A 261 -15.07 -12.04 -8.02
CA PHE A 261 -15.47 -12.17 -9.42
C PHE A 261 -15.89 -13.61 -9.69
N GLN A 262 -17.20 -13.87 -9.62
CA GLN A 262 -17.75 -15.19 -9.87
C GLN A 262 -17.75 -15.50 -11.37
N PRO A 263 -17.08 -16.56 -11.85
CA PRO A 263 -17.18 -16.96 -13.25
C PRO A 263 -18.61 -17.44 -13.56
N VAL A 264 -19.26 -16.84 -14.55
CA VAL A 264 -20.64 -17.20 -14.93
C VAL A 264 -20.70 -17.94 -16.26
N ASP A 265 -19.77 -17.69 -17.18
CA ASP A 265 -19.55 -18.53 -18.37
C ASP A 265 -18.11 -19.02 -18.40
N TYR A 266 -17.95 -20.33 -18.59
CA TYR A 266 -16.66 -21.00 -18.73
C TYR A 266 -16.82 -22.30 -19.50
N ARG A 267 -15.71 -22.80 -20.05
CA ARG A 267 -15.64 -24.11 -20.71
C ARG A 267 -14.49 -24.92 -20.15
N ILE A 268 -14.64 -26.24 -20.13
CA ILE A 268 -13.54 -27.15 -19.84
C ILE A 268 -12.51 -27.04 -20.96
N ASP A 269 -11.23 -26.92 -20.59
CA ASP A 269 -10.13 -26.93 -21.53
C ASP A 269 -9.51 -28.33 -21.58
N GLU A 270 -10.09 -29.20 -22.42
CA GLU A 270 -9.65 -30.59 -22.59
C GLU A 270 -8.20 -30.70 -23.08
N ASN A 271 -7.68 -29.65 -23.72
CA ASN A 271 -6.33 -29.60 -24.27
C ASN A 271 -5.37 -28.76 -23.39
N ALA A 272 -5.75 -28.44 -22.15
CA ALA A 272 -4.93 -27.61 -21.26
C ALA A 272 -3.52 -28.19 -21.07
N ASP A 273 -3.41 -29.51 -20.85
CA ASP A 273 -2.14 -30.21 -20.67
C ASP A 273 -1.24 -30.15 -21.92
N GLU A 274 -1.82 -30.14 -23.12
CA GLU A 274 -1.06 -30.02 -24.38
C GLU A 274 -0.44 -28.63 -24.54
N LYS A 275 -1.10 -27.60 -24.01
CA LYS A 275 -0.65 -26.20 -24.07
C LYS A 275 0.44 -25.87 -23.04
N LEU A 276 0.68 -26.73 -22.06
CA LEU A 276 1.70 -26.49 -21.04
C LEU A 276 3.11 -26.61 -21.61
N SER A 277 3.97 -25.64 -21.28
CA SER A 277 5.41 -25.74 -21.55
C SER A 277 6.00 -26.96 -20.81
N PRO A 278 7.12 -27.54 -21.28
CA PRO A 278 7.80 -28.61 -20.56
C PRO A 278 8.10 -28.26 -19.10
N ALA A 279 8.46 -27.00 -18.83
CA ALA A 279 8.68 -26.48 -17.48
C ALA A 279 7.37 -26.49 -16.66
N ALA A 280 6.26 -26.00 -17.21
CA ALA A 280 4.96 -26.04 -16.54
C ALA A 280 4.49 -27.48 -16.24
N LYS A 281 4.76 -28.44 -17.15
CA LYS A 281 4.50 -29.87 -16.92
C LYS A 281 5.32 -30.41 -15.76
N ALA A 282 6.62 -30.09 -15.69
CA ALA A 282 7.50 -30.51 -14.60
C ALA A 282 7.06 -29.96 -13.23
N ARG A 283 6.66 -28.68 -13.16
CA ARG A 283 6.08 -28.06 -11.95
C ARG A 283 4.77 -28.72 -11.53
N THR A 284 3.98 -29.18 -12.50
CA THR A 284 2.72 -29.87 -12.24
C THR A 284 2.92 -31.31 -11.76
N ALA A 285 3.91 -32.03 -12.31
CA ALA A 285 4.20 -33.42 -12.01
C ALA A 285 4.92 -33.64 -10.66
N ASN A 286 5.92 -32.81 -10.33
CA ASN A 286 6.74 -32.98 -9.10
C ASN A 286 5.96 -32.79 -7.79
N PHE A 287 4.73 -32.27 -7.86
CA PHE A 287 3.85 -32.16 -6.71
C PHE A 287 3.29 -33.52 -6.24
N ALA A 288 3.08 -34.49 -7.15
CA ALA A 288 2.56 -35.81 -6.77
C ALA A 288 3.54 -36.63 -5.91
N ALA A 289 4.81 -36.24 -5.83
CA ALA A 289 5.89 -37.03 -5.22
C ALA A 289 6.39 -36.51 -3.86
N HIS A 290 6.06 -35.28 -3.44
CA HIS A 290 6.74 -34.60 -2.31
C HIS A 290 5.92 -34.35 -1.02
N GLU A 291 4.68 -34.86 -0.90
CA GLU A 291 3.81 -34.55 0.25
C GLU A 291 4.02 -35.47 1.50
N SER A 292 5.10 -35.27 2.25
CA SER A 292 5.21 -35.75 3.65
C SER A 292 4.79 -34.71 4.71
N GLY A 293 4.19 -33.58 4.30
CA GLY A 293 3.79 -32.48 5.22
C GLY A 293 2.54 -31.69 4.82
N ALA A 294 1.70 -32.21 3.91
CA ALA A 294 0.52 -31.50 3.42
C ALA A 294 -0.64 -31.47 4.43
N THR A 295 -1.36 -30.35 4.52
CA THR A 295 -2.64 -30.26 5.25
C THR A 295 -3.71 -31.11 4.57
N ALA A 296 -4.71 -31.58 5.31
CA ALA A 296 -5.78 -32.45 4.80
C ALA A 296 -6.51 -31.88 3.56
N VAL A 297 -6.52 -30.55 3.37
CA VAL A 297 -7.11 -29.87 2.22
C VAL A 297 -6.28 -30.09 0.94
N ALA A 298 -4.95 -30.00 1.01
CA ALA A 298 -4.07 -30.22 -0.14
C ALA A 298 -4.15 -31.67 -0.66
N MET A 299 -4.24 -32.64 0.26
CA MET A 299 -4.48 -34.05 -0.05
C MET A 299 -5.87 -34.32 -0.64
N ALA A 300 -6.91 -33.57 -0.24
CA ALA A 300 -8.25 -33.69 -0.82
C ALA A 300 -8.32 -33.16 -2.26
N VAL A 301 -7.61 -32.07 -2.56
CA VAL A 301 -7.52 -31.49 -3.92
C VAL A 301 -6.66 -32.34 -4.86
N SER A 302 -5.73 -33.16 -4.35
CA SER A 302 -4.95 -34.10 -5.21
C SER A 302 -5.74 -35.37 -5.56
N LYS A 303 -6.67 -35.80 -4.70
CA LYS A 303 -7.53 -36.97 -4.94
C LYS A 303 -8.75 -36.67 -5.82
N GLU A 304 -9.25 -35.43 -5.81
CA GLU A 304 -10.37 -35.00 -6.64
C GLU A 304 -9.86 -34.29 -7.90
N LYS A 305 -10.08 -34.88 -9.08
CA LYS A 305 -9.63 -34.35 -10.38
C LYS A 305 -10.24 -32.97 -10.65
N ALA A 306 -9.52 -31.91 -10.32
CA ALA A 306 -9.85 -30.55 -10.75
C ALA A 306 -9.61 -30.42 -12.27
N GLN A 307 -10.60 -29.94 -13.02
CA GLN A 307 -10.52 -29.83 -14.48
C GLN A 307 -10.12 -28.40 -14.88
N PRO A 308 -9.11 -28.19 -15.73
CA PRO A 308 -8.77 -26.87 -16.24
C PRO A 308 -9.95 -26.22 -16.96
N ILE A 309 -10.17 -24.93 -16.74
CA ILE A 309 -11.24 -24.16 -17.38
C ILE A 309 -10.72 -22.88 -18.03
N VAL A 310 -11.40 -22.46 -19.10
CA VAL A 310 -11.27 -21.13 -19.68
C VAL A 310 -12.53 -20.36 -19.34
N ILE A 311 -12.37 -19.24 -18.65
CA ILE A 311 -13.46 -18.34 -18.26
C ILE A 311 -13.67 -17.32 -19.38
N THR A 312 -14.92 -17.07 -19.73
CA THR A 312 -15.31 -16.11 -20.78
C THR A 312 -16.11 -14.93 -20.25
N SER A 313 -16.63 -15.02 -19.03
CA SER A 313 -17.32 -13.91 -18.36
C SER A 313 -17.33 -14.07 -16.84
N PHE A 314 -17.40 -12.94 -16.15
CA PHE A 314 -17.52 -12.87 -14.69
C PHE A 314 -18.75 -12.06 -14.30
N LYS A 315 -19.26 -12.33 -13.10
CA LYS A 315 -20.20 -11.49 -12.36
C LYS A 315 -19.53 -11.05 -11.07
N ARG A 316 -19.45 -9.74 -10.85
CA ARG A 316 -18.94 -9.15 -9.60
C ARG A 316 -19.92 -9.34 -8.45
N ASN A 317 -19.40 -9.70 -7.28
CA ASN A 317 -20.07 -9.71 -5.99
C ASN A 317 -19.24 -8.84 -5.02
N ASP A 318 -19.84 -7.76 -4.53
CA ASP A 318 -19.15 -6.84 -3.61
C ASP A 318 -19.21 -7.43 -2.19
N LEU A 319 -18.07 -7.45 -1.49
CA LEU A 319 -18.07 -7.80 -0.07
C LEU A 319 -18.63 -6.63 0.76
N PRO A 320 -19.10 -6.89 2.00
CA PRO A 320 -19.35 -5.83 2.98
C PRO A 320 -18.15 -4.89 3.12
N LEU A 321 -18.40 -3.65 3.55
CA LEU A 321 -17.36 -2.63 3.65
C LEU A 321 -16.23 -3.05 4.59
N PHE A 322 -14.98 -2.75 4.19
CA PHE A 322 -13.79 -2.81 5.03
C PHE A 322 -13.22 -1.40 5.15
N LEU A 323 -12.58 -1.08 6.27
CA LEU A 323 -12.00 0.25 6.52
C LEU A 323 -10.81 0.56 5.61
N GLU A 324 -10.15 -0.46 5.09
CA GLU A 324 -8.95 -0.34 4.25
C GLU A 324 -9.22 0.47 2.96
N GLY A 325 -10.27 0.17 2.20
CA GLY A 325 -10.62 0.94 0.99
C GLY A 325 -10.81 2.44 1.26
N PRO A 326 -11.64 2.84 2.25
CA PRO A 326 -11.76 4.23 2.71
C PRO A 326 -10.45 4.91 3.09
N VAL A 327 -9.54 4.22 3.77
CA VAL A 327 -8.20 4.73 4.10
C VAL A 327 -7.42 5.06 2.84
N HIS A 328 -7.34 4.12 1.91
CA HIS A 328 -6.59 4.30 0.67
C HIS A 328 -7.22 5.33 -0.28
N TYR A 329 -8.54 5.48 -0.25
CA TYR A 329 -9.23 6.53 -0.98
C TYR A 329 -8.90 7.92 -0.43
N LEU A 330 -8.93 8.11 0.89
CA LEU A 330 -8.55 9.38 1.52
C LEU A 330 -7.10 9.80 1.21
N ARG A 331 -6.18 8.85 1.01
CA ARG A 331 -4.80 9.13 0.58
C ARG A 331 -4.70 9.80 -0.79
N LEU A 332 -5.70 9.57 -1.65
CA LEU A 332 -5.79 10.13 -3.00
C LEU A 332 -6.72 11.33 -3.09
N CYS A 333 -7.46 11.65 -2.02
CA CYS A 333 -8.51 12.65 -2.07
C CYS A 333 -7.93 14.02 -2.47
N PRO A 334 -8.45 14.66 -3.54
CA PRO A 334 -7.83 15.85 -4.10
C PRO A 334 -8.11 17.12 -3.27
N GLN A 335 -9.15 17.11 -2.43
CA GLN A 335 -9.70 18.31 -1.82
C GLN A 335 -10.18 18.04 -0.39
N ARG A 336 -9.96 19.04 0.49
CA ARG A 336 -10.38 19.01 1.89
C ARG A 336 -11.89 18.84 2.03
N ASP A 337 -12.69 19.55 1.25
CA ASP A 337 -14.15 19.54 1.36
C ASP A 337 -14.73 18.15 1.02
N THR A 338 -14.18 17.49 0.00
CA THR A 338 -14.52 16.10 -0.35
C THR A 338 -14.16 15.15 0.79
N ALA A 339 -12.97 15.30 1.38
CA ALA A 339 -12.54 14.49 2.53
C ALA A 339 -13.44 14.72 3.76
N GLU A 340 -13.91 15.95 4.00
CA GLU A 340 -14.81 16.29 5.10
C GLU A 340 -16.18 15.62 4.92
N ILE A 341 -16.75 15.69 3.71
CA ILE A 341 -17.99 14.99 3.36
C ILE A 341 -17.82 13.48 3.52
N PHE A 342 -16.70 12.94 3.03
CA PHE A 342 -16.37 11.52 3.15
C PHE A 342 -16.27 11.09 4.62
N HIS A 343 -15.60 11.87 5.46
CA HIS A 343 -15.49 11.60 6.90
C HIS A 343 -16.87 11.58 7.58
N ARG A 344 -17.74 12.54 7.26
CA ARG A 344 -19.12 12.54 7.78
C ARG A 344 -19.90 11.29 7.37
N ASN A 345 -19.74 10.85 6.12
CA ASN A 345 -20.38 9.62 5.65
C ASN A 345 -19.81 8.38 6.34
N MET A 346 -18.51 8.35 6.63
CA MET A 346 -17.86 7.26 7.37
C MET A 346 -18.45 7.10 8.77
N LEU A 347 -18.66 8.21 9.50
CA LEU A 347 -19.32 8.20 10.82
C LEU A 347 -20.81 7.80 10.76
N ALA A 348 -21.45 7.89 9.59
CA ALA A 348 -22.81 7.42 9.37
C ALA A 348 -22.87 5.96 8.88
N SER A 349 -21.73 5.36 8.54
CA SER A 349 -21.66 4.03 7.92
C SER A 349 -21.73 2.88 8.95
N PRO A 350 -21.98 1.64 8.51
CA PRO A 350 -21.89 0.46 9.36
C PRO A 350 -20.50 0.17 9.95
N LEU A 351 -19.44 0.86 9.49
CA LEU A 351 -18.09 0.75 10.05
C LEU A 351 -17.96 1.51 11.36
N TYR A 352 -18.79 2.52 11.64
CA TYR A 352 -18.64 3.34 12.83
C TYR A 352 -19.38 2.72 14.04
N ASP A 353 -18.63 2.50 15.11
CA ASP A 353 -19.15 2.05 16.39
C ASP A 353 -19.63 3.24 17.22
N LYS A 354 -20.95 3.50 17.17
CA LYS A 354 -21.58 4.61 17.88
C LYS A 354 -21.48 4.52 19.40
N LYS A 355 -21.30 3.32 19.98
CA LYS A 355 -21.18 3.16 21.44
C LYS A 355 -19.81 3.60 21.92
N LEU A 356 -18.77 3.27 21.14
CA LEU A 356 -17.37 3.56 21.51
C LEU A 356 -16.83 4.86 20.91
N ASP A 357 -17.49 5.42 19.89
CA ASP A 357 -16.97 6.54 19.08
C ASP A 357 -15.63 6.16 18.41
N MET A 358 -15.63 4.99 17.76
CA MET A 358 -14.47 4.36 17.10
C MET A 358 -14.87 3.72 15.77
N ILE A 359 -13.91 3.33 14.94
CA ILE A 359 -14.14 2.77 13.60
C ILE A 359 -13.73 1.29 13.54
N LYS A 360 -14.70 0.42 13.27
CA LYS A 360 -14.49 -1.02 13.08
C LYS A 360 -13.74 -1.29 11.79
N VAL A 361 -13.00 -2.39 11.76
CA VAL A 361 -12.19 -2.82 10.59
C VAL A 361 -13.06 -3.28 9.41
N ASN A 362 -14.27 -3.79 9.68
CA ASN A 362 -15.25 -4.17 8.65
C ASN A 362 -16.69 -4.03 9.16
N ALA A 363 -17.62 -3.98 8.21
CA ALA A 363 -19.06 -4.05 8.43
C ALA A 363 -19.49 -5.51 8.66
N PRO A 364 -20.71 -5.75 9.18
CA PRO A 364 -21.20 -7.11 9.42
C PRO A 364 -21.09 -8.03 8.20
N LEU A 365 -20.53 -9.23 8.42
CA LEU A 365 -20.31 -10.23 7.38
C LEU A 365 -21.49 -11.20 7.21
N THR A 366 -22.68 -10.86 7.73
CA THR A 366 -23.87 -11.74 7.73
C THR A 366 -24.35 -12.13 6.33
N SER A 367 -24.07 -11.31 5.33
CA SER A 367 -24.39 -11.57 3.92
C SER A 367 -23.24 -12.22 3.13
N ALA A 368 -22.05 -12.39 3.73
CA ALA A 368 -20.87 -12.90 3.04
C ALA A 368 -20.78 -14.43 3.11
N SER A 369 -20.20 -15.04 2.06
CA SER A 369 -19.92 -16.47 2.04
C SER A 369 -18.88 -16.85 3.09
N GLN A 370 -19.00 -18.02 3.72
CA GLN A 370 -17.94 -18.56 4.58
C GLN A 370 -16.64 -18.86 3.80
N ASP A 371 -16.75 -19.04 2.48
CA ASP A 371 -15.59 -19.31 1.61
C ASP A 371 -14.63 -18.11 1.51
N ILE A 372 -15.00 -16.88 1.95
CA ILE A 372 -14.10 -15.71 1.86
C ILE A 372 -12.90 -15.82 2.80
N GLY A 373 -12.98 -16.66 3.83
CA GLY A 373 -11.87 -16.94 4.74
C GLY A 373 -12.29 -17.07 6.19
N ARG A 374 -11.27 -17.31 7.04
CA ARG A 374 -11.45 -17.56 8.48
C ARG A 374 -12.08 -16.39 9.24
N ILE A 375 -12.07 -15.18 8.67
CA ILE A 375 -12.71 -13.99 9.26
C ILE A 375 -14.16 -14.25 9.67
N THR A 376 -14.89 -15.07 8.89
CA THR A 376 -16.30 -15.38 9.13
C THR A 376 -16.55 -16.28 10.34
N VAL A 377 -15.50 -16.91 10.88
CA VAL A 377 -15.56 -17.78 12.07
C VAL A 377 -15.36 -16.98 13.35
N PHE A 378 -14.72 -15.82 13.28
CA PHE A 378 -14.51 -14.96 14.45
C PHE A 378 -15.84 -14.33 14.87
N THR A 379 -16.11 -14.34 16.18
CA THR A 379 -17.24 -13.60 16.74
C THR A 379 -17.15 -12.12 16.33
N PRO A 380 -18.25 -11.47 15.91
CA PRO A 380 -18.25 -10.03 15.69
C PRO A 380 -17.66 -9.27 16.88
N GLY A 381 -16.85 -8.24 16.60
CA GLY A 381 -16.10 -7.49 17.61
C GLY A 381 -14.80 -8.16 18.07
N TRP A 382 -14.44 -9.33 17.53
CA TRP A 382 -13.25 -10.08 17.90
C TRP A 382 -12.31 -10.29 16.71
N LEU A 383 -11.00 -10.10 16.95
CA LEU A 383 -9.96 -10.20 15.94
C LEU A 383 -10.33 -9.39 14.67
N GLU A 384 -10.02 -9.88 13.46
CA GLU A 384 -10.28 -9.13 12.22
C GLU A 384 -11.77 -9.02 11.84
N ASN A 385 -12.74 -9.50 12.66
CA ASN A 385 -14.17 -9.39 12.36
C ASN A 385 -14.88 -8.37 13.25
N GLU A 386 -15.23 -7.21 12.69
CA GLU A 386 -15.96 -6.10 13.31
C GLU A 386 -15.32 -5.52 14.58
N SER A 387 -14.10 -5.90 14.95
CA SER A 387 -13.37 -5.21 16.02
C SER A 387 -12.90 -3.83 15.56
N VAL A 388 -12.47 -3.00 16.50
CA VAL A 388 -11.70 -1.78 16.17
C VAL A 388 -10.23 -2.19 16.06
N TRP A 389 -9.74 -2.38 14.83
CA TRP A 389 -8.36 -2.77 14.61
C TRP A 389 -7.45 -1.54 14.58
N LEU A 390 -6.73 -1.29 15.68
CA LEU A 390 -6.04 -0.02 15.93
C LEU A 390 -5.08 0.38 14.82
N HIS A 391 -4.41 -0.58 14.18
CA HIS A 391 -3.52 -0.27 13.06
C HIS A 391 -4.26 0.38 11.89
N MET A 392 -5.43 -0.14 11.51
CA MET A 392 -6.20 0.40 10.38
C MET A 392 -6.95 1.69 10.77
N GLU A 393 -7.46 1.76 12.00
CA GLU A 393 -8.06 2.99 12.51
C GLU A 393 -7.03 4.13 12.58
N TYR A 394 -5.81 3.87 13.04
CA TYR A 394 -4.78 4.90 13.10
C TYR A 394 -4.32 5.34 11.71
N LYS A 395 -4.30 4.44 10.71
CA LYS A 395 -4.12 4.86 9.30
C LYS A 395 -5.22 5.82 8.89
N TYR A 396 -6.49 5.52 9.20
CA TYR A 396 -7.61 6.41 8.90
C TYR A 396 -7.44 7.79 9.56
N LEU A 397 -7.08 7.82 10.84
CA LEU A 397 -6.82 9.07 11.57
C LEU A 397 -5.67 9.88 10.96
N LEU A 398 -4.59 9.20 10.53
CA LEU A 398 -3.50 9.85 9.81
C LEU A 398 -3.98 10.50 8.50
N GLU A 399 -4.91 9.87 7.78
CA GLU A 399 -5.44 10.46 6.56
C GLU A 399 -6.33 11.68 6.81
N LEU A 400 -6.98 11.80 7.97
CA LEU A 400 -7.65 13.06 8.35
C LEU A 400 -6.63 14.20 8.47
N LEU A 401 -5.50 13.96 9.13
CA LEU A 401 -4.41 14.94 9.22
C LEU A 401 -3.81 15.26 7.84
N ARG A 402 -3.58 14.24 7.00
CA ARG A 402 -3.04 14.41 5.64
C ARG A 402 -3.94 15.28 4.76
N ASN A 403 -5.26 15.19 4.96
CA ASN A 403 -6.27 15.98 4.24
C ASN A 403 -6.59 17.33 4.90
N GLY A 404 -5.88 17.73 5.97
CA GLY A 404 -6.11 19.02 6.65
C GLY A 404 -7.40 19.08 7.47
N LEU A 405 -7.92 17.92 7.88
CA LEU A 405 -9.08 17.76 8.75
C LEU A 405 -8.67 17.65 10.22
N SER A 406 -7.87 18.61 10.68
CA SER A 406 -7.30 18.60 12.04
C SER A 406 -8.37 18.67 13.12
N ALA A 407 -9.43 19.46 12.92
CA ALA A 407 -10.51 19.60 13.89
C ALA A 407 -11.28 18.28 14.05
N GLU A 408 -11.59 17.64 12.92
CA GLU A 408 -12.25 16.35 12.86
C GLU A 408 -11.37 15.25 13.47
N PHE A 409 -10.07 15.25 13.14
CA PHE A 409 -9.08 14.37 13.75
C PHE A 409 -9.06 14.49 15.27
N PHE A 410 -8.92 15.70 15.83
CA PHE A 410 -8.82 15.87 17.29
C PHE A 410 -10.13 15.54 18.00
N LYS A 411 -11.28 15.65 17.32
CA LYS A 411 -12.56 15.21 17.88
C LYS A 411 -12.57 13.71 18.14
N ILE A 412 -12.28 12.90 17.12
CA ILE A 412 -12.28 11.43 17.24
C ILE A 412 -11.05 10.89 17.97
N ALA A 413 -9.91 11.58 17.92
CA ALA A 413 -8.68 11.14 18.57
C ALA A 413 -8.83 11.00 20.10
N ARG A 414 -9.74 11.77 20.73
CA ARG A 414 -10.01 11.71 22.18
C ARG A 414 -10.69 10.40 22.61
N THR A 415 -11.34 9.70 21.70
CA THR A 415 -12.00 8.41 21.94
C THR A 415 -11.28 7.26 21.27
N ALA A 416 -10.48 7.53 20.23
CA ALA A 416 -9.79 6.51 19.44
C ALA A 416 -8.32 6.26 19.84
N LEU A 417 -7.60 7.27 20.36
CA LEU A 417 -6.19 7.08 20.74
C LEU A 417 -6.06 6.55 22.17
N VAL A 418 -5.31 5.46 22.32
CA VAL A 418 -5.03 4.76 23.60
C VAL A 418 -4.66 5.70 24.77
N PRO A 419 -3.84 6.75 24.61
CA PRO A 419 -3.51 7.67 25.71
C PRO A 419 -4.71 8.39 26.35
N PHE A 420 -5.86 8.45 25.68
CA PHE A 420 -7.09 9.08 26.19
C PHE A 420 -8.11 8.09 26.75
N PHE A 421 -7.83 6.78 26.71
CA PHE A 421 -8.77 5.78 27.20
C PHE A 421 -8.92 5.81 28.73
N ASP A 422 -10.09 5.38 29.20
CA ASP A 422 -10.25 4.94 30.59
C ASP A 422 -9.51 3.62 30.78
N SER A 423 -8.48 3.62 31.62
CA SER A 423 -7.65 2.42 31.87
C SER A 423 -8.43 1.26 32.47
N ALA A 424 -9.51 1.53 33.23
CA ALA A 424 -10.36 0.50 33.79
C ALA A 424 -11.19 -0.21 32.72
N VAL A 425 -11.65 0.52 31.70
CA VAL A 425 -12.37 -0.05 30.54
C VAL A 425 -11.40 -0.72 29.58
N TYR A 426 -10.28 -0.06 29.26
CA TYR A 426 -9.26 -0.58 28.34
C TYR A 426 -8.63 -1.88 28.86
N GLY A 427 -8.58 -2.06 30.19
CA GLY A 427 -8.05 -3.26 30.84
C GLY A 427 -6.53 -3.39 30.75
N ARG A 428 -5.83 -2.34 30.32
CA ARG A 428 -4.37 -2.27 30.13
C ARG A 428 -3.83 -0.89 30.46
N SER A 429 -2.51 -0.75 30.47
CA SER A 429 -1.83 0.55 30.59
C SER A 429 -2.09 1.43 29.37
N ILE A 430 -2.53 2.68 29.57
CA ILE A 430 -2.69 3.68 28.49
C ILE A 430 -1.37 4.16 27.88
N TYR A 431 -0.23 3.67 28.39
CA TYR A 431 1.09 3.83 27.78
C TYR A 431 1.45 2.67 26.85
N GLU A 432 0.62 1.62 26.78
CA GLU A 432 0.84 0.43 25.97
C GLU A 432 -0.25 0.27 24.92
N ASN A 433 0.17 0.15 23.66
CA ASN A 433 -0.74 -0.04 22.55
C ASN A 433 -1.30 -1.48 22.49
N SER A 434 -2.38 -1.67 21.75
CA SER A 434 -3.01 -2.99 21.49
C SER A 434 -3.02 -3.32 19.99
N SER A 435 -3.39 -4.56 19.64
CA SER A 435 -3.72 -4.90 18.25
C SER A 435 -5.13 -4.43 17.89
N PHE A 436 -6.10 -4.68 18.77
CA PHE A 436 -7.49 -4.30 18.56
C PHE A 436 -8.22 -4.01 19.87
N ILE A 437 -9.33 -3.28 19.76
CA ILE A 437 -10.32 -3.06 20.81
C ILE A 437 -11.59 -3.84 20.49
N VAL A 438 -12.16 -4.49 21.49
CA VAL A 438 -13.43 -5.21 21.34
C VAL A 438 -14.55 -4.19 21.13
N SER A 439 -15.17 -4.23 19.95
CA SER A 439 -16.23 -3.31 19.58
C SER A 439 -17.56 -3.66 20.23
N SER A 440 -18.54 -2.77 20.09
CA SER A 440 -19.91 -3.00 20.54
C SER A 440 -20.71 -4.04 19.75
N ALA A 441 -20.12 -4.57 18.67
CA ALA A 441 -20.68 -5.70 17.94
C ALA A 441 -20.51 -7.03 18.69
N HIS A 442 -19.61 -7.10 19.67
CA HIS A 442 -19.40 -8.30 20.46
C HIS A 442 -20.65 -8.62 21.31
N PRO A 443 -21.04 -9.90 21.47
CA PRO A 443 -22.23 -10.25 22.25
C PRO A 443 -22.04 -10.07 23.76
N ASP A 444 -20.80 -10.17 24.25
CA ASP A 444 -20.49 -9.93 25.65
C ASP A 444 -20.19 -8.45 25.91
N ALA A 445 -21.19 -7.73 26.44
CA ALA A 445 -21.09 -6.31 26.74
C ALA A 445 -20.02 -5.94 27.78
N SER A 446 -19.54 -6.90 28.58
CA SER A 446 -18.54 -6.66 29.62
C SER A 446 -17.12 -6.46 29.06
N THR A 447 -16.88 -6.85 27.81
CA THR A 447 -15.57 -6.71 27.15
C THR A 447 -15.47 -5.49 26.25
N HIS A 448 -16.58 -4.76 26.01
CA HIS A 448 -16.59 -3.64 25.07
C HIS A 448 -15.62 -2.54 25.52
N GLY A 449 -14.72 -2.12 24.63
CA GLY A 449 -13.67 -1.15 24.92
C GLY A 449 -12.36 -1.74 25.48
N GLN A 450 -12.30 -3.05 25.76
CA GLN A 450 -11.07 -3.70 26.21
C GLN A 450 -10.07 -3.91 25.06
N GLY A 451 -8.78 -3.72 25.35
CA GLY A 451 -7.68 -3.92 24.41
C GLY A 451 -7.04 -5.30 24.47
N PHE A 452 -6.71 -5.86 23.30
CA PHE A 452 -6.04 -7.16 23.19
C PHE A 452 -4.87 -7.13 22.19
N VAL A 453 -3.88 -7.97 22.46
CA VAL A 453 -2.70 -8.14 21.60
C VAL A 453 -2.82 -9.49 20.89
N ALA A 454 -3.11 -9.45 19.59
CA ALA A 454 -3.13 -10.63 18.74
C ALA A 454 -1.73 -10.93 18.17
N ARG A 455 -1.00 -9.88 17.78
CA ARG A 455 0.35 -9.91 17.19
C ARG A 455 1.07 -8.57 17.46
N LEU A 456 2.32 -8.44 17.02
CA LEU A 456 2.97 -7.12 16.92
C LEU A 456 2.10 -6.20 16.04
N SER A 457 1.79 -5.01 16.55
CA SER A 457 0.85 -4.09 15.91
C SER A 457 1.57 -2.97 15.18
N GLY A 458 1.18 -2.71 13.92
CA GLY A 458 1.64 -1.55 13.15
C GLY A 458 1.12 -0.22 13.69
N ALA A 459 0.17 -0.23 14.63
CA ALA A 459 -0.42 0.98 15.22
C ALA A 459 0.63 1.91 15.84
N THR A 460 1.74 1.39 16.36
CA THR A 460 2.84 2.24 16.88
C THR A 460 3.50 3.06 15.78
N ALA A 461 3.72 2.49 14.59
CA ALA A 461 4.30 3.22 13.46
C ALA A 461 3.34 4.33 13.00
N GLU A 462 2.05 4.05 12.92
CA GLU A 462 1.05 5.06 12.56
C GLU A 462 0.91 6.17 13.61
N PHE A 463 1.02 5.84 14.89
CA PHE A 463 1.06 6.85 15.95
C PHE A 463 2.26 7.81 15.79
N ILE A 464 3.43 7.29 15.42
CA ILE A 464 4.62 8.11 15.12
C ILE A 464 4.36 8.98 13.88
N SER A 465 3.73 8.46 12.83
CA SER A 465 3.35 9.24 11.65
C SER A 465 2.39 10.38 12.01
N MET A 466 1.38 10.12 12.85
CA MET A 466 0.47 11.16 13.35
C MET A 466 1.21 12.20 14.19
N TRP A 467 2.12 11.77 15.06
CA TRP A 467 2.97 12.68 15.85
C TRP A 467 3.80 13.60 14.96
N ILE A 468 4.43 13.08 13.90
CA ILE A 468 5.17 13.87 12.91
C ILE A 468 4.23 14.86 12.20
N ALA A 469 3.07 14.40 11.74
CA ALA A 469 2.07 15.24 11.08
C ALA A 469 1.59 16.40 11.98
N MET A 470 1.36 16.14 13.27
CA MET A 470 0.92 17.12 14.25
C MET A 470 2.01 18.10 14.66
N THR A 471 3.27 17.66 14.76
CA THR A 471 4.35 18.49 15.30
C THR A 471 5.12 19.26 14.23
N SER A 472 5.77 18.58 13.28
CA SER A 472 6.56 19.23 12.22
C SER A 472 5.78 19.42 10.92
N GLY A 473 4.70 18.67 10.74
CA GLY A 473 4.07 18.43 9.44
C GLY A 473 4.79 17.30 8.67
N LEU A 474 4.09 16.68 7.72
CA LEU A 474 4.58 15.51 6.97
C LEU A 474 5.67 15.82 5.94
N LYS A 475 5.81 17.07 5.50
CA LYS A 475 6.80 17.52 4.51
C LYS A 475 7.54 18.77 5.00
N PRO A 476 8.39 18.65 6.03
CA PRO A 476 9.05 19.80 6.62
C PRO A 476 10.10 20.41 5.70
N PHE A 477 10.71 19.63 4.79
CA PHE A 477 11.66 20.14 3.81
C PHE A 477 11.05 20.25 2.40
N SER A 478 11.45 21.29 1.67
CA SER A 478 11.09 21.50 0.26
C SER A 478 12.19 22.23 -0.50
N LEU A 479 12.17 22.15 -1.83
CA LEU A 479 13.00 23.01 -2.68
C LEU A 479 12.21 24.24 -3.12
N ARG A 480 12.79 25.43 -2.93
CA ARG A 480 12.27 26.70 -3.46
C ARG A 480 13.40 27.42 -4.18
N GLU A 481 13.19 27.72 -5.47
CA GLU A 481 14.20 28.38 -6.31
C GLU A 481 15.59 27.69 -6.25
N GLY A 482 15.59 26.35 -6.22
CA GLY A 482 16.82 25.54 -6.12
C GLY A 482 17.48 25.52 -4.73
N LYS A 483 16.91 26.18 -3.72
CA LYS A 483 17.41 26.16 -2.34
C LYS A 483 16.56 25.25 -1.45
N LEU A 484 17.23 24.52 -0.56
CA LEU A 484 16.55 23.76 0.49
C LEU A 484 15.90 24.72 1.48
N CYS A 485 14.63 24.49 1.78
CA CYS A 485 13.85 25.23 2.76
C CYS A 485 13.26 24.28 3.80
N LEU A 486 13.29 24.68 5.07
CA LEU A 486 12.61 24.02 6.18
C LEU A 486 11.42 24.90 6.62
N ALA A 487 10.23 24.33 6.63
CA ALA A 487 9.02 24.97 7.13
C ALA A 487 8.32 24.02 8.11
N LEU A 488 8.26 24.40 9.38
CA LEU A 488 7.51 23.64 10.37
C LEU A 488 6.02 24.01 10.29
N ARG A 489 5.15 23.00 10.23
CA ARG A 489 3.71 23.18 10.08
C ARG A 489 2.96 22.42 11.17
N PRO A 490 2.96 22.92 12.42
CA PRO A 490 2.24 22.26 13.50
C PRO A 490 0.74 22.27 13.26
N SER A 491 0.08 21.19 13.66
CA SER A 491 -1.38 21.05 13.73
C SER A 491 -1.73 20.53 15.13
N LEU A 492 -1.78 21.45 16.09
CA LEU A 492 -1.94 21.18 17.52
C LEU A 492 -3.12 22.02 18.06
N PRO A 493 -3.97 21.44 18.92
CA PRO A 493 -4.96 22.20 19.64
C PRO A 493 -4.27 23.08 20.69
N SER A 494 -4.92 24.18 21.05
CA SER A 494 -4.46 25.15 22.05
C SER A 494 -4.19 24.51 23.41
N ASP A 495 -4.92 23.46 23.78
CA ASP A 495 -4.78 22.75 25.06
C ASP A 495 -3.56 21.83 25.15
N PHE A 496 -2.80 21.64 24.06
CA PHE A 496 -1.52 20.93 24.09
C PHE A 496 -0.35 21.82 24.53
N PHE A 497 -0.55 23.13 24.57
CA PHE A 497 0.45 24.06 25.07
C PHE A 497 0.33 24.19 26.59
N SER A 498 1.47 24.35 27.27
CA SER A 498 1.49 24.65 28.70
C SER A 498 0.76 25.97 29.02
N ASP A 499 0.55 26.26 30.31
CA ASP A 499 0.03 27.57 30.75
C ASP A 499 0.88 28.76 30.27
N SER A 500 2.18 28.54 30.00
CA SER A 500 3.07 29.55 29.41
C SER A 500 3.03 29.62 27.88
N GLY A 501 2.13 28.87 27.23
CA GLY A 501 2.01 28.80 25.78
C GLY A 501 3.13 28.02 25.10
N ILE A 502 3.75 27.04 25.79
CA ILE A 502 4.92 26.31 25.29
C ILE A 502 4.55 24.86 24.95
N PHE A 503 4.99 24.42 23.78
CA PHE A 503 5.03 23.00 23.39
C PHE A 503 6.43 22.66 22.87
N ALA A 504 7.01 21.53 23.30
CA ALA A 504 8.37 21.17 22.90
C ALA A 504 8.48 19.68 22.55
N PHE A 505 9.27 19.38 21.52
CA PHE A 505 9.53 18.02 21.04
C PHE A 505 10.93 17.93 20.42
N ASN A 506 11.39 16.71 20.14
CA ASN A 506 12.63 16.48 19.39
C ASN A 506 12.31 16.25 17.91
N PHE A 507 12.91 17.08 17.06
CA PHE A 507 12.89 16.97 15.61
C PHE A 507 14.17 16.29 15.12
N LEU A 508 14.04 15.42 14.11
CA LEU A 508 15.16 14.63 13.55
C LEU A 508 16.00 13.92 14.63
N GLY A 509 15.33 13.41 15.67
CA GLY A 509 15.91 12.63 16.76
C GLY A 509 16.68 13.43 17.82
N SER A 510 17.20 14.62 17.53
CA SER A 510 18.09 15.34 18.46
C SER A 510 17.94 16.86 18.53
N CYS A 511 17.31 17.50 17.54
CA CYS A 511 17.12 18.94 17.55
C CYS A 511 15.88 19.29 18.40
N ARG A 512 16.06 20.04 19.48
CA ARG A 512 14.92 20.44 20.33
C ARG A 512 14.14 21.56 19.64
N VAL A 513 12.88 21.34 19.31
CA VAL A 513 11.98 22.38 18.82
C VAL A 513 11.08 22.85 19.96
N VAL A 514 10.93 24.17 20.10
CA VAL A 514 10.07 24.81 21.10
C VAL A 514 9.13 25.79 20.40
N TYR A 515 7.83 25.48 20.38
CA TYR A 515 6.81 26.41 19.91
C TYR A 515 6.38 27.35 21.04
N HIS A 516 6.34 28.65 20.74
CA HIS A 516 5.83 29.70 21.62
C HIS A 516 4.52 30.25 21.04
N ASN A 517 3.40 29.94 21.68
CA ASN A 517 2.05 30.32 21.27
C ASN A 517 1.41 31.28 22.30
N GLU A 518 1.85 32.53 22.29
CA GLU A 518 1.32 33.58 23.18
C GLU A 518 -0.18 33.83 22.95
N SER A 519 -0.67 33.57 21.73
CA SER A 519 -2.07 33.75 21.36
C SER A 519 -3.01 32.71 21.97
N ARG A 520 -2.48 31.56 22.42
CA ARG A 520 -3.22 30.39 22.90
C ARG A 520 -4.34 29.93 21.94
N LYS A 521 -4.13 30.09 20.63
CA LYS A 521 -5.02 29.58 19.59
C LYS A 521 -4.56 28.21 19.11
N ASP A 522 -5.48 27.43 18.54
CA ASP A 522 -5.12 26.23 17.80
C ASP A 522 -4.17 26.60 16.66
N THR A 523 -3.29 25.68 16.23
CA THR A 523 -2.41 25.90 15.07
C THR A 523 -3.03 25.41 13.76
N PHE A 524 -4.32 25.11 13.77
CA PHE A 524 -5.10 24.70 12.61
C PHE A 524 -6.41 25.51 12.52
N GLY A 525 -7.06 25.45 11.35
CA GLY A 525 -8.30 26.18 11.10
C GLY A 525 -8.11 27.65 10.66
N PRO A 526 -9.23 28.40 10.47
CA PRO A 526 -9.20 29.74 9.88
C PRO A 526 -8.47 30.80 10.72
N GLN A 527 -8.48 30.64 12.06
CA GLN A 527 -7.83 31.56 13.01
C GLN A 527 -6.53 31.00 13.59
N ALA A 528 -5.91 30.04 12.91
CA ALA A 528 -4.73 29.34 13.38
C ALA A 528 -3.58 30.28 13.77
N ALA A 529 -2.91 29.99 14.89
CA ALA A 529 -1.60 30.55 15.18
C ALA A 529 -0.56 29.96 14.19
N ARG A 530 0.11 30.82 13.43
CA ARG A 530 1.05 30.42 12.36
C ARG A 530 2.47 30.77 12.71
N VAL A 531 3.44 30.09 12.10
CA VAL A 531 4.85 30.39 12.29
C VAL A 531 5.18 31.79 11.76
N GLN A 532 5.73 32.64 12.63
CA GLN A 532 6.11 34.01 12.32
C GLN A 532 7.63 34.20 12.20
N SER A 533 8.39 33.48 13.04
CA SER A 533 9.84 33.58 13.07
C SER A 533 10.48 32.37 13.75
N TYR A 534 11.78 32.20 13.53
CA TYR A 534 12.63 31.18 14.12
C TYR A 534 13.82 31.81 14.80
N ARG A 535 14.18 31.28 15.97
CA ARG A 535 15.41 31.55 16.68
C ARG A 535 16.22 30.26 16.77
N ILE A 536 17.34 30.23 16.06
CA ILE A 536 18.19 29.04 15.89
C ILE A 536 19.32 29.10 16.90
N ILE A 537 19.44 28.06 17.73
CA ILE A 537 20.53 27.91 18.69
C ILE A 537 21.43 26.77 18.20
N TRP A 538 22.64 27.15 17.80
CA TRP A 538 23.64 26.25 17.25
C TRP A 538 24.32 25.42 18.34
N LYS A 539 24.93 24.29 17.98
CA LYS A 539 25.67 23.44 18.94
C LYS A 539 26.87 24.15 19.59
N ASN A 540 27.47 25.12 18.91
CA ASN A 540 28.55 25.96 19.42
C ASN A 540 28.05 27.11 20.34
N GLY A 541 26.73 27.27 20.51
CA GLY A 541 26.12 28.32 21.32
C GLY A 541 25.80 29.62 20.59
N GLU A 542 26.14 29.74 19.30
CA GLU A 542 25.72 30.88 18.48
C GLU A 542 24.20 30.90 18.32
N VAL A 543 23.66 32.09 18.05
CA VAL A 543 22.23 32.33 17.86
C VAL A 543 21.99 33.08 16.55
N GLU A 544 21.03 32.62 15.77
CA GLU A 544 20.56 33.27 14.53
C GLU A 544 19.05 33.49 14.59
N GLU A 545 18.59 34.69 14.22
CA GLU A 545 17.16 35.05 14.15
C GLU A 545 16.72 35.11 12.68
N ILE A 546 15.62 34.43 12.35
CA ILE A 546 15.07 34.35 11.00
C ILE A 546 13.60 34.74 11.06
N SER A 547 13.25 35.83 10.38
CA SER A 547 11.85 36.25 10.22
C SER A 547 11.19 35.53 9.05
N GLY A 548 9.92 35.16 9.20
CA GLY A 548 9.11 34.50 8.17
C GLY A 548 8.74 33.06 8.48
N GLU A 549 8.02 32.44 7.55
CA GLU A 549 7.42 31.11 7.73
C GLU A 549 8.39 29.94 7.50
N TYR A 550 9.60 30.20 6.99
CA TYR A 550 10.58 29.14 6.68
C TYR A 550 12.05 29.58 6.85
N ILE A 551 12.90 28.59 7.08
CA ILE A 551 14.36 28.68 7.09
C ILE A 551 14.87 28.27 5.71
N SER A 552 15.89 28.93 5.15
CA SER A 552 16.38 28.62 3.79
C SER A 552 17.90 28.46 3.71
N GLY A 553 18.36 27.72 2.70
CA GLY A 553 19.78 27.59 2.37
C GLY A 553 20.58 26.92 3.49
N LYS A 554 21.74 27.50 3.82
CA LYS A 554 22.74 26.90 4.72
C LYS A 554 22.15 26.47 6.07
N THR A 555 21.28 27.29 6.67
CA THR A 555 20.67 26.98 7.97
C THR A 555 19.70 25.80 7.87
N ALA A 556 18.93 25.67 6.78
CA ALA A 556 18.08 24.50 6.57
C ALA A 556 18.90 23.20 6.39
N PHE A 557 20.01 23.26 5.65
CA PHE A 557 20.96 22.14 5.54
C PHE A 557 21.53 21.76 6.91
N ALA A 558 21.97 22.74 7.69
CA ALA A 558 22.53 22.50 9.01
C ALA A 558 21.54 21.86 9.99
N VAL A 559 20.25 22.24 9.94
CA VAL A 559 19.21 21.56 10.73
C VAL A 559 19.11 20.09 10.30
N ARG A 560 19.02 19.82 8.99
CA ARG A 560 18.91 18.46 8.45
C ARG A 560 20.11 17.58 8.79
N GLU A 561 21.31 18.14 8.82
CA GLU A 561 22.56 17.46 9.18
C GLU A 561 22.77 17.31 10.69
N GLY A 562 21.86 17.83 11.51
CA GLY A 562 21.93 17.74 12.96
C GLY A 562 22.95 18.69 13.59
N ASN A 563 23.30 19.80 12.94
CA ASN A 563 24.24 20.81 13.45
C ASN A 563 23.56 21.85 14.38
N VAL A 564 22.23 21.87 14.44
CA VAL A 564 21.43 22.77 15.29
C VAL A 564 20.99 22.05 16.56
N LYS A 565 21.15 22.72 17.71
CA LYS A 565 20.78 22.17 19.03
C LYS A 565 19.30 22.42 19.34
N THR A 566 18.85 23.66 19.17
CA THR A 566 17.48 24.08 19.48
C THR A 566 16.94 25.02 18.40
N ILE A 567 15.66 24.90 18.09
CA ILE A 567 14.89 25.84 17.28
C ILE A 567 13.72 26.35 18.14
N GLU A 568 13.74 27.62 18.49
CA GLU A 568 12.61 28.30 19.11
C GLU A 568 11.76 28.93 18.00
N VAL A 569 10.46 28.68 18.01
CA VAL A 569 9.54 29.06 16.93
C VAL A 569 8.44 29.93 17.52
N LYS A 570 8.29 31.15 17.01
CA LYS A 570 7.21 32.05 17.42
C LYS A 570 5.97 31.76 16.59
N LEU A 571 4.86 31.46 17.26
CA LEU A 571 3.53 31.33 16.66
C LEU A 571 2.70 32.58 16.94
N GLY A 572 1.97 33.08 15.94
CA GLY A 572 1.16 34.30 16.04
C GLY A 572 0.01 34.36 15.04
#